data_AF-A0A0C9UAL9-F1
#
_entry.id   AF-A0A0C9UAL9-F1
#
_cell.length_a   1.000
_cell.length_b   1.000
_cell.length_c   1.000
_cell.angle_alpha   90.00
_cell.angle_beta   90.00
_cell.angle_gamma   90.00
#
_symmetry.space_group_name_H-M   'P 1'
#
loop_
_entity.id
_entity.type
_entity.pdbx_description
1 polymer ?
#
loop_
_entity_poly.entity_id
_entity_poly.type
_entity_poly.pdbx_seq_one_letter_code
_entity_poly.pdbx_strand_id
1 'polypeptide(L)'
;MPPLLARRSLLLIAAVFILYTLFYLYSNQYQIRNTISYATRPLWDTSEAPQSVITHYHAEGLKIASEQTCSLHDWALRKSNPKTVKVLDAVLVSSEMDLLEIRMHELDAVVDYFLIVENNATFTGLKKERYFANNRERFGDFAD
;
A
#
# COMPACT_ATOMS: atom_id res chain seq x y z
N MET A 1 -44.65 6.27 -42.02
CA MET A 1 -44.16 5.13 -41.23
C MET A 1 -42.95 4.54 -41.95
N PRO A 2 -41.77 4.43 -41.31
CA PRO A 2 -40.63 3.79 -41.96
C PRO A 2 -40.96 2.31 -42.26
N PRO A 3 -40.49 1.76 -43.39
CA PRO A 3 -40.82 0.39 -43.79
C PRO A 3 -40.33 -0.62 -42.73
N LEU A 4 -41.07 -1.72 -42.53
CA LEU A 4 -40.79 -2.73 -41.50
C LEU A 4 -39.34 -3.25 -41.52
N LEU A 5 -38.72 -3.32 -42.70
CA LEU A 5 -37.29 -3.65 -42.90
C LEU A 5 -36.34 -2.60 -42.30
N ALA A 6 -36.61 -1.31 -42.50
CA ALA A 6 -35.81 -0.23 -41.92
C ALA A 6 -35.94 -0.18 -40.39
N ARG A 7 -37.07 -0.63 -39.83
CA ARG A 7 -37.27 -0.74 -38.38
C ARG A 7 -36.49 -1.91 -37.77
N ARG A 8 -36.39 -3.04 -38.48
CA ARG A 8 -35.60 -4.22 -38.07
C ARG A 8 -34.10 -3.97 -38.14
N SER A 9 -33.61 -3.28 -39.18
CA SER A 9 -32.21 -2.89 -39.28
C SER A 9 -31.81 -1.89 -38.19
N LEU A 10 -32.67 -0.91 -37.88
CA LEU A 10 -32.42 0.04 -36.79
C LEU A 10 -32.30 -0.65 -35.42
N LEU A 11 -33.15 -1.64 -35.14
CA LEU A 11 -33.12 -2.44 -33.92
C LEU A 11 -31.85 -3.29 -33.82
N LEU A 12 -31.40 -3.89 -34.93
CA LEU A 12 -30.14 -4.64 -34.98
C LEU A 12 -28.93 -3.74 -34.71
N ILE A 13 -28.88 -2.55 -35.32
CA ILE A 13 -27.80 -1.58 -35.09
C ILE A 13 -27.78 -1.15 -33.63
N ALA A 14 -28.94 -0.84 -33.04
CA ALA A 14 -29.05 -0.49 -31.64
C ALA A 14 -28.58 -1.63 -30.72
N ALA A 15 -28.97 -2.88 -31.01
CA ALA A 15 -28.55 -4.05 -30.23
C ALA A 15 -27.03 -4.26 -30.29
N VAL A 16 -26.42 -4.14 -31.47
CA VAL A 16 -24.95 -4.23 -31.62
C VAL A 16 -24.25 -3.12 -30.86
N PHE A 17 -24.75 -1.89 -30.93
CA PHE A 17 -24.19 -0.76 -30.17
C PHE A 17 -24.26 -0.98 -28.66
N ILE A 18 -25.39 -1.50 -28.15
CA ILE A 18 -25.56 -1.85 -26.73
C ILE A 18 -24.56 -2.93 -26.32
N LEU A 19 -24.45 -4.02 -27.09
CA LEU A 19 -23.52 -5.11 -26.79
C LEU A 19 -22.06 -4.64 -26.81
N TYR A 20 -21.68 -3.82 -27.78
CA TYR A 20 -20.35 -3.22 -27.86
C TYR A 20 -20.07 -2.32 -26.64
N THR A 21 -21.05 -1.48 -26.26
CA THR A 21 -20.92 -0.60 -25.09
C THR A 21 -20.78 -1.42 -23.81
N LEU A 22 -21.58 -2.47 -23.62
CA LEU A 22 -21.49 -3.37 -22.47
C LEU A 22 -20.14 -4.09 -22.41
N PHE A 23 -19.64 -4.59 -23.55
CA PHE A 23 -18.32 -5.20 -23.63
C PHE A 23 -17.21 -4.21 -23.28
N TYR A 24 -17.27 -2.98 -23.81
CA TYR A 24 -16.31 -1.93 -23.53
C TYR A 24 -16.31 -1.51 -22.04
N LEU A 25 -17.50 -1.38 -21.43
CA LEU A 25 -17.65 -1.10 -20.00
C LEU A 25 -17.10 -2.24 -19.15
N TYR A 26 -17.35 -3.49 -19.54
CA TYR A 26 -16.83 -4.67 -18.84
C TYR A 26 -15.31 -4.77 -18.91
N SER A 27 -14.74 -4.56 -20.10
CA SER A 27 -13.28 -4.61 -20.29
C SER A 27 -12.55 -3.48 -19.56
N ASN A 28 -13.18 -2.31 -19.42
CA ASN A 28 -12.58 -1.12 -18.79
C ASN A 28 -13.14 -0.79 -17.40
N GLN A 29 -13.84 -1.74 -16.76
CA GLN A 29 -14.54 -1.51 -15.49
C GLN A 29 -13.63 -0.92 -14.40
N TYR A 30 -12.37 -1.35 -14.34
CA TYR A 30 -11.40 -0.85 -13.37
C TYR A 30 -11.06 0.62 -13.61
N GLN A 31 -10.75 1.00 -14.85
CA GLN A 31 -10.41 2.37 -15.20
C GLN A 31 -11.58 3.33 -14.99
N ILE A 32 -12.80 2.88 -15.34
CA ILE A 32 -14.02 3.66 -15.14
C ILE A 32 -14.28 3.88 -13.64
N ARG A 33 -14.19 2.82 -12.82
CA ARG A 33 -14.33 2.92 -11.36
C ARG A 33 -13.30 3.87 -10.76
N ASN A 34 -12.02 3.73 -11.13
CA ASN A 34 -10.97 4.62 -10.67
C ASN A 34 -11.24 6.07 -11.09
N THR A 35 -11.63 6.31 -12.35
CA THR A 35 -11.91 7.66 -12.87
C THR A 35 -13.04 8.32 -12.10
N ILE A 36 -14.15 7.62 -11.90
CA ILE A 36 -15.29 8.12 -11.12
C ILE A 36 -14.88 8.36 -9.67
N SER A 37 -14.13 7.43 -9.05
CA SER A 37 -13.63 7.57 -7.69
C SER A 37 -12.77 8.84 -7.56
N TYR A 38 -11.76 9.03 -8.42
CA TYR A 38 -10.90 10.22 -8.38
C TYR A 38 -11.65 11.51 -8.71
N ALA A 39 -12.55 11.51 -9.70
CA ALA A 39 -13.32 12.70 -10.07
C ALA A 39 -14.29 13.15 -8.96
N THR A 40 -14.82 12.18 -8.19
CA THR A 40 -15.72 12.45 -7.07
C THR A 40 -14.99 12.63 -5.74
N ARG A 41 -13.65 12.43 -5.70
CA ARG A 41 -12.81 12.55 -4.51
C ARG A 41 -13.12 13.82 -3.69
N PRO A 42 -13.30 15.02 -4.27
CA PRO A 42 -13.65 16.21 -3.48
C PRO A 42 -14.96 16.14 -2.69
N LEU A 43 -15.89 15.24 -3.04
CA LEU A 43 -17.20 15.10 -2.38
C LEU A 43 -17.15 14.19 -1.14
N TRP A 44 -16.17 13.29 -1.05
CA TRP A 44 -16.13 12.25 -0.01
C TRP A 44 -14.77 12.12 0.68
N ASP A 45 -13.70 12.60 0.05
CA ASP A 45 -12.37 12.56 0.62
C ASP A 45 -12.18 13.70 1.63
N THR A 46 -11.47 13.39 2.71
CA THR A 46 -11.12 14.35 3.75
C THR A 46 -9.62 14.54 3.75
N SER A 47 -9.15 15.60 4.41
CA SER A 47 -7.71 15.82 4.54
C SER A 47 -7.05 14.64 5.24
N GLU A 48 -6.11 13.98 4.57
CA GLU A 48 -5.22 12.96 5.13
C GLU A 48 -4.14 13.57 6.06
N ALA A 49 -4.16 14.90 6.26
CA ALA A 49 -3.20 15.56 7.13
C ALA A 49 -3.29 14.99 8.57
N PRO A 50 -2.15 14.85 9.27
CA PRO A 50 -2.15 14.37 10.64
C PRO A 50 -3.03 15.24 11.52
N GLN A 51 -4.03 14.63 12.17
CA GLN A 51 -4.88 15.34 13.13
C GLN A 51 -4.12 15.65 14.43
N SER A 52 -3.09 14.85 14.74
CA SER A 52 -2.17 15.06 15.83
C SER A 52 -0.73 15.03 15.30
N VAL A 53 0.03 16.06 15.63
CA VAL A 53 1.46 16.13 15.31
C VAL A 53 2.21 15.86 16.60
N ILE A 54 2.94 14.75 16.67
CA ILE A 54 3.86 14.46 17.77
C ILE A 54 5.16 15.21 17.48
N THR A 55 5.46 16.24 18.27
CA THR A 55 6.65 17.07 18.08
C THR A 55 7.92 16.28 18.38
N HIS A 56 8.84 16.17 17.42
CA HIS A 56 10.13 15.55 17.66
C HIS A 56 11.08 16.52 18.39
N TYR A 57 11.30 16.29 19.69
CA TYR A 57 12.25 17.06 20.48
C TYR A 57 13.67 16.52 20.28
N HIS A 58 14.56 17.33 19.69
CA HIS A 58 15.97 17.00 19.53
C HIS A 58 16.84 18.14 20.04
N ALA A 59 17.78 17.81 20.93
CA ALA A 59 18.84 18.70 21.37
C ALA A 59 20.09 17.86 21.68
N GLU A 60 21.27 18.43 21.46
CA GLU A 60 22.52 17.76 21.80
C GLU A 60 22.57 17.47 23.31
N GLY A 61 22.84 16.22 23.67
CA GLY A 61 22.84 15.76 25.06
C GLY A 61 21.46 15.39 25.64
N LEU A 62 20.37 15.50 24.87
CA LEU A 62 19.04 15.07 25.32
C LEU A 62 18.99 13.54 25.46
N LYS A 63 18.59 13.06 26.64
CA LYS A 63 18.42 11.62 26.90
C LYS A 63 17.02 11.15 26.49
N ILE A 64 16.90 10.54 25.31
CA ILE A 64 15.62 10.08 24.72
C ILE A 64 14.81 9.15 25.65
N ALA A 65 15.46 8.31 26.45
CA ALA A 65 14.82 7.38 27.38
C ALA A 65 14.87 7.89 28.84
N SER A 66 14.43 9.12 29.09
CA SER A 66 14.40 9.73 30.41
C SER A 66 12.99 10.17 30.81
N GLU A 67 12.73 10.25 32.12
CA GLU A 67 11.45 10.73 32.66
C GLU A 67 11.14 12.15 32.18
N GLN A 68 12.17 13.00 32.07
CA GLN A 68 12.08 14.35 31.52
C GLN A 68 11.57 14.33 30.08
N THR A 69 12.17 13.52 29.20
CA THR A 69 11.76 13.47 27.78
C THR A 69 10.37 12.87 27.60
N CYS A 70 10.01 11.83 28.35
CA CYS A 70 8.65 11.28 28.31
C CYS A 70 7.61 12.30 28.78
N SER A 71 7.92 13.10 29.80
CA SER A 71 7.01 14.14 30.31
C SER A 71 6.71 15.25 29.29
N LEU A 72 7.61 15.52 28.33
CA LEU A 72 7.35 16.48 27.24
C LEU A 72 6.19 16.05 26.33
N HIS A 73 5.85 14.77 26.34
CA HIS A 73 4.76 14.17 25.58
C HIS A 73 3.57 13.76 26.47
N ASP A 74 3.55 14.15 27.75
CA ASP A 74 2.61 13.65 28.75
C ASP A 74 2.63 12.12 28.89
N TRP A 75 3.79 11.50 28.63
CA TRP A 75 3.99 10.06 28.74
C TRP A 75 4.72 9.69 30.03
N ALA A 76 4.33 8.56 30.63
CA ALA A 76 5.08 7.97 31.73
C ALA A 76 6.31 7.22 31.18
N LEU A 77 7.44 7.33 31.90
CA LEU A 77 8.62 6.53 31.58
C LEU A 77 8.27 5.05 31.64
N ARG A 78 8.58 4.34 30.56
CA ARG A 78 8.33 2.91 30.45
C ARG A 78 9.16 2.16 31.51
N LYS A 79 8.47 1.48 32.44
CA LYS A 79 9.10 0.70 33.53
C LYS A 79 9.68 -0.65 33.09
N SER A 80 9.29 -1.14 31.91
CA SER A 80 9.76 -2.43 31.41
C SER A 80 11.23 -2.38 31.02
N ASN A 81 11.95 -3.49 31.20
CA ASN A 81 13.30 -3.65 30.70
C ASN A 81 13.31 -3.38 29.18
N PRO A 82 14.17 -2.48 28.65
CA PRO A 82 14.26 -2.20 27.21
C PRO A 82 14.36 -3.47 26.35
N LYS A 83 14.97 -4.54 26.88
CA LYS A 83 15.09 -5.85 26.22
C LYS A 83 13.77 -6.59 25.95
N THR A 84 12.65 -6.16 26.53
CA THR A 84 11.34 -6.80 26.30
C THR A 84 10.56 -6.17 25.15
N VAL A 85 10.97 -5.00 24.66
CA VAL A 85 10.31 -4.34 23.53
C VAL A 85 10.97 -4.84 22.26
N LYS A 86 10.19 -5.44 21.38
CA LYS A 86 10.65 -5.90 20.07
C LYS A 86 10.35 -4.84 19.02
N VAL A 87 11.35 -4.52 18.21
CA VAL A 87 11.24 -3.64 17.04
C VAL A 87 11.00 -4.51 15.82
N LEU A 88 9.86 -4.32 15.16
CA LEU A 88 9.52 -5.00 13.93
C LEU A 88 9.61 -4.02 12.77
N ASP A 89 10.34 -4.39 11.72
CA ASP A 89 10.31 -3.69 10.45
C ASP A 89 9.38 -4.43 9.47
N ALA A 90 8.21 -3.87 9.21
CA ALA A 90 7.24 -4.43 8.28
C ALA A 90 7.38 -3.79 6.90
N VAL A 91 7.79 -4.58 5.90
CA VAL A 91 8.07 -4.09 4.55
C VAL A 91 7.25 -4.84 3.51
N LEU A 92 6.58 -4.07 2.64
CA LEU A 92 5.93 -4.57 1.45
C LEU A 92 6.96 -4.65 0.32
N VAL A 93 7.12 -5.84 -0.25
CA VAL A 93 8.18 -6.09 -1.23
C VAL A 93 7.59 -6.49 -2.59
N SER A 94 8.21 -5.97 -3.66
CA SER A 94 7.92 -6.37 -5.03
C SER A 94 9.19 -6.78 -5.77
N SER A 95 9.67 -5.99 -6.73
CA SER A 95 10.80 -6.33 -7.60
C SER A 95 12.16 -5.89 -7.04
N GLU A 96 12.15 -5.08 -5.99
CA GLU A 96 13.28 -4.28 -5.52
C GLU A 96 14.17 -5.08 -4.54
N MET A 97 14.64 -6.26 -4.94
CA MET A 97 15.41 -7.16 -4.05
C MET A 97 16.69 -6.50 -3.52
N ASP A 98 17.39 -5.73 -4.34
CA ASP A 98 18.65 -5.10 -3.93
C ASP A 98 18.40 -4.00 -2.89
N LEU A 99 17.27 -3.28 -2.98
CA LEU A 99 16.89 -2.30 -1.96
C LEU A 99 16.48 -2.97 -0.66
N LEU A 100 15.83 -4.13 -0.73
CA LEU A 100 15.52 -4.92 0.45
C LEU A 100 16.80 -5.39 1.15
N GLU A 101 17.77 -5.89 0.38
CA GLU A 101 19.06 -6.37 0.89
C GLU A 101 19.83 -5.25 1.61
N ILE A 102 19.97 -4.08 0.98
CA ILE A 102 20.58 -2.90 1.61
C ILE A 102 19.83 -2.54 2.89
N ARG A 103 18.50 -2.46 2.85
CA ARG A 103 17.68 -2.10 4.01
C ARG A 103 17.90 -3.06 5.18
N MET A 104 17.90 -4.36 4.92
CA MET A 104 18.03 -5.37 5.97
C MET A 104 19.41 -5.30 6.62
N HIS A 105 20.48 -5.16 5.84
CA HIS A 105 21.84 -4.97 6.40
C HIS A 105 21.99 -3.67 7.19
N GLU A 106 21.42 -2.56 6.72
CA GLU A 106 21.48 -1.27 7.42
C GLU A 106 20.70 -1.28 8.75
N LEU A 107 19.64 -2.08 8.85
CA LEU A 107 18.74 -2.12 10.01
C LEU A 107 18.97 -3.30 10.96
N ASP A 108 19.80 -4.27 10.57
CA ASP A 108 20.04 -5.52 11.32
C ASP A 108 20.41 -5.28 12.79
N ALA A 109 21.23 -4.26 13.06
CA ALA A 109 21.70 -3.95 14.42
C ALA A 109 20.61 -3.39 15.35
N VAL A 110 19.46 -2.95 14.82
CA VAL A 110 18.44 -2.21 15.58
C VAL A 110 17.03 -2.80 15.46
N VAL A 111 16.79 -3.71 14.52
CA VAL A 111 15.51 -4.40 14.32
C VAL A 111 15.59 -5.80 14.91
N ASP A 112 14.56 -6.22 15.63
CA ASP A 112 14.48 -7.59 16.15
C ASP A 112 13.90 -8.57 15.12
N TYR A 113 12.96 -8.12 14.28
CA TYR A 113 12.33 -8.97 13.27
C TYR A 113 11.98 -8.18 12.00
N PHE A 114 12.31 -8.74 10.84
CA PHE A 114 11.84 -8.26 9.54
C PHE A 114 10.56 -9.01 9.14
N LEU A 115 9.44 -8.30 9.04
CA LEU A 115 8.17 -8.82 8.54
C LEU A 115 8.03 -8.50 7.05
N ILE A 116 8.43 -9.46 6.21
CA ILE A 116 8.34 -9.33 4.75
C ILE A 116 6.94 -9.72 4.28
N VAL A 117 6.26 -8.82 3.59
CA VAL A 117 4.93 -9.06 3.01
C VAL A 117 5.01 -8.97 1.49
N GLU A 118 4.74 -10.10 0.83
CA GLU A 118 4.74 -10.23 -0.63
C GLU A 118 3.39 -10.73 -1.16
N ASN A 119 2.89 -10.08 -2.22
CA ASN A 119 1.66 -10.48 -2.93
C ASN A 119 1.98 -11.05 -4.33
N ASN A 120 1.17 -12.01 -4.79
CA ASN A 120 1.23 -12.58 -6.15
C ASN A 120 0.42 -11.78 -7.19
N ALA A 121 -0.02 -10.59 -6.84
CA ALA A 121 -0.71 -9.67 -7.73
C ALA A 121 -0.09 -8.26 -7.66
N THR A 122 -0.12 -7.54 -8.78
CA THR A 122 0.21 -6.11 -8.85
C THR A 122 -0.89 -5.27 -8.20
N PHE A 123 -0.63 -3.98 -7.97
CA PHE A 123 -1.64 -3.03 -7.51
C PHE A 123 -2.83 -2.86 -8.47
N THR A 124 -2.67 -3.25 -9.75
CA THR A 124 -3.74 -3.29 -10.76
C THR A 124 -4.46 -4.64 -10.83
N GLY A 125 -4.09 -5.61 -9.99
CA GLY A 125 -4.71 -6.94 -9.93
C GLY A 125 -4.19 -7.94 -10.96
N LEU A 126 -3.14 -7.60 -11.71
CA LEU A 126 -2.50 -8.53 -12.65
C LEU A 126 -1.63 -9.53 -11.88
N LYS A 127 -1.52 -10.76 -12.38
CA LYS A 127 -0.66 -11.79 -11.79
C LYS A 127 0.80 -11.32 -11.81
N LYS A 128 1.49 -11.46 -10.68
CA LYS A 128 2.90 -11.13 -10.46
C LYS A 128 3.62 -12.36 -9.92
N GLU A 129 4.88 -12.51 -10.30
CA GLU A 129 5.77 -13.47 -9.66
C GLU A 129 6.07 -13.07 -8.21
N ARG A 130 6.54 -14.05 -7.43
CA ARG A 130 6.96 -13.85 -6.04
C ARG A 130 8.48 -13.72 -6.01
N TYR A 131 8.98 -12.52 -6.25
CA TYR A 131 10.40 -12.21 -6.30
C TYR A 131 11.13 -12.57 -5.00
N PHE A 132 10.57 -12.21 -3.84
CA PHE A 132 11.20 -12.55 -2.56
C PHE A 132 11.22 -14.06 -2.34
N ALA A 133 10.08 -14.74 -2.54
CA ALA A 133 10.03 -16.20 -2.40
C ALA A 133 11.02 -16.92 -3.33
N ASN A 134 11.17 -16.44 -4.57
CA ASN A 134 12.10 -17.00 -5.56
C ASN A 134 13.59 -16.73 -5.23
N ASN A 135 13.87 -15.74 -4.39
CA ASN A 135 15.22 -15.30 -4.04
C ASN A 135 15.51 -15.45 -2.53
N ARG A 136 14.72 -16.26 -1.80
CA ARG A 136 14.78 -16.33 -0.34
C ARG A 136 16.17 -16.73 0.19
N GLU A 137 16.92 -17.51 -0.59
CA GLU A 137 18.30 -17.89 -0.27
C GLU A 137 19.23 -16.68 -0.13
N ARG A 138 19.01 -15.59 -0.89
CA ARG A 138 19.80 -14.35 -0.79
C ARG A 138 19.72 -13.69 0.59
N PHE A 139 18.69 -13.98 1.37
CA PHE A 139 18.43 -13.37 2.67
C PHE A 139 18.64 -14.36 3.82
N GLY A 140 19.43 -15.42 3.59
CA GLY A 140 19.68 -16.49 4.56
C GLY A 140 20.29 -16.00 5.87
N ASP A 141 21.09 -14.93 5.83
CA ASP A 141 21.72 -14.32 7.01
C ASP A 141 20.70 -13.76 8.02
N PHE A 142 19.47 -13.49 7.57
CA PHE A 142 18.37 -12.96 8.38
C PHE A 142 17.30 -14.01 8.68
N ALA A 143 17.55 -15.27 8.31
CA ALA A 143 16.61 -16.37 8.52
C ALA A 143 16.82 -17.00 9.89
N ASP A 144 16.15 -16.46 10.90
CA ASP A 144 16.01 -17.05 12.25
C ASP A 144 14.90 -18.12 12.33
#